data_AF-A0A3D1KXC6-F1
#
_entry.id   AF-A0A3D1KXC6-F1
#
_cell.length_a   1.000
_cell.length_b   1.000
_cell.length_c   1.000
_cell.angle_alpha   90.00
_cell.angle_beta   90.00
_cell.angle_gamma   90.00
#
_symmetry.space_group_name_H-M   'P 1'
#
loop_
_entity.id
_entity.type
_entity.pdbx_description
1 polymer ?
#
loop_
_entity_poly.entity_id
_entity_poly.type
_entity_poly.pdbx_seq_one_letter_code
_entity_poly.pdbx_strand_id
1 'polypeptide(L)'
;MRILIIYLVLLFAFTSCFEEDELVPRHETGNLTVGEVELTETYKYQVFYDLETNKPVKQNLISEWDLGFETSDSGWHVILNTSKMMLAGNSGQIDFETVKSKNGIEMNFDPSHGNLDSTAIGNWYKLSEGQPVSLENVYIIDRGTDENFNSVGEKKVTFNLQDENNYVVRFANLNGSGEQTVVIAKDTSVNFVCFSFENGIVDIEPGKNSWDLQFGKYSTLLFTDVGDPYPYLVTGVLLNPHKTGAVLDSIHQFDEVSFEIAEVQNFGNQKDIIGYEWKEYDFDNGMYTVLPEKIYILKNRVGYYYKLRFIDYYNSTGEQGYPTFEFLRL
;
A
#
# COMPACT_ATOMS: atom_id res chain seq x y z
N MET A 1 23.06 28.72 58.59
CA MET A 1 21.94 29.54 58.08
C MET A 1 22.20 30.21 56.73
N ARG A 2 23.45 30.36 56.25
CA ARG A 2 23.75 30.88 54.89
C ARG A 2 23.76 29.84 53.76
N ILE A 3 23.94 28.55 54.07
CA ILE A 3 24.00 27.46 53.07
C ILE A 3 22.60 26.97 52.68
N LEU A 4 21.60 27.09 53.56
CA LEU A 4 20.22 26.63 53.30
C LEU A 4 19.45 27.56 52.33
N ILE A 5 19.85 28.82 52.23
CA ILE A 5 19.22 29.81 51.34
C ILE A 5 19.67 29.62 49.88
N ILE A 6 20.86 29.06 49.65
CA ILE A 6 21.39 28.82 48.29
C ILE A 6 20.69 27.63 47.63
N TYR A 7 20.26 26.62 48.40
CA TYR A 7 19.51 25.48 47.85
C TYR A 7 18.04 25.81 47.53
N LEU A 8 17.44 26.81 48.19
CA LEU A 8 16.06 27.21 47.92
C LEU A 8 15.92 28.06 46.65
N VAL A 9 16.99 28.73 46.22
CA VAL A 9 17.00 29.56 45.00
C VAL A 9 17.29 28.72 43.75
N LEU A 10 17.95 27.56 43.88
CA LEU A 10 18.24 26.67 42.75
C LEU A 10 17.03 25.82 42.31
N LEU A 11 16.01 25.68 43.17
CA LEU A 11 14.81 24.88 42.90
C LEU A 11 13.73 25.60 42.07
N PHE A 12 13.88 26.91 41.82
CA PHE A 12 12.94 27.69 41.00
C PHE A 12 13.48 28.04 39.60
N ALA A 13 14.68 27.57 39.23
CA ALA A 13 15.30 27.91 37.95
C ALA A 13 15.03 26.90 36.81
N PHE A 14 14.22 25.85 37.06
CA PHE A 14 13.89 24.82 36.08
C PHE A 14 12.38 24.69 35.81
N THR A 15 11.64 25.80 35.83
CA THR A 15 10.34 25.84 35.13
C THR A 15 10.62 26.20 33.68
N SER A 16 11.09 25.23 32.90
CA SER A 16 11.04 25.34 31.44
C SER A 16 9.55 25.32 31.07
N CYS A 17 8.98 26.50 30.88
CA CYS A 17 7.75 26.61 30.10
C CYS A 17 8.19 26.24 28.67
N PHE A 18 7.97 24.98 28.27
CA PHE A 18 7.99 24.67 26.85
C PHE A 18 6.91 25.57 26.23
N GLU A 19 7.32 26.36 25.24
CA GLU A 19 6.37 27.04 24.37
C GLU A 19 5.56 25.91 23.73
N GLU A 20 4.25 25.86 24.01
CA GLU A 20 3.37 24.94 23.29
C GLU A 20 3.55 25.29 21.80
N ASP A 21 4.02 24.33 21.00
CA ASP A 21 4.12 24.51 19.55
C ASP A 21 2.79 25.08 19.08
N GLU A 22 2.82 26.28 18.49
CA GLU A 22 1.62 26.89 17.96
C GLU A 22 1.09 25.95 16.88
N LEU A 23 0.02 25.23 17.22
CA LEU A 23 -0.73 24.43 16.26
C LEU A 23 -1.06 25.38 15.11
N VAL A 24 -0.48 25.10 13.93
CA VAL A 24 -0.79 25.87 12.72
C VAL A 24 -2.31 25.83 12.57
N PRO A 25 -2.99 26.98 12.69
CA PRO A 25 -4.44 26.98 12.68
C PRO A 25 -4.92 26.38 11.36
N ARG A 26 -5.87 25.43 11.45
CA ARG A 26 -6.52 24.86 10.26
C ARG A 26 -6.91 26.01 9.33
N HIS A 27 -6.47 25.92 8.08
CA HIS A 27 -6.84 26.87 7.06
C HIS A 27 -8.37 26.99 7.01
N GLU A 28 -8.92 28.22 6.98
CA GLU A 28 -10.37 28.38 6.87
C GLU A 28 -10.83 27.77 5.54
N THR A 29 -11.58 26.67 5.64
CA THR A 29 -12.08 25.92 4.50
C THR A 29 -13.34 26.60 3.96
N GLY A 30 -13.35 26.88 2.66
CA GLY A 30 -14.58 27.19 1.93
C GLY A 30 -15.49 25.96 1.81
N ASN A 31 -16.21 25.80 0.68
CA ASN A 31 -17.04 24.62 0.39
C ASN A 31 -16.24 23.30 0.15
N LEU A 32 -15.05 23.17 0.73
CA LEU A 32 -14.16 22.02 0.54
C LEU A 32 -14.57 20.85 1.45
N THR A 33 -14.45 19.63 0.93
CA THR A 33 -14.66 18.41 1.73
C THR A 33 -13.32 18.01 2.35
N VAL A 34 -13.32 17.68 3.63
CA VAL A 34 -12.14 17.19 4.36
C VAL A 34 -12.31 15.71 4.65
N GLY A 35 -11.31 14.92 4.29
CA GLY A 35 -11.17 13.51 4.66
C GLY A 35 -9.99 13.32 5.60
N GLU A 36 -10.10 12.33 6.49
CA GLU A 36 -9.04 11.90 7.40
C GLU A 36 -9.07 10.37 7.46
N VAL A 37 -7.91 9.73 7.46
CA VAL A 37 -7.78 8.27 7.54
C VAL A 37 -6.84 7.89 8.68
N GLU A 38 -7.29 7.02 9.57
CA GLU A 38 -6.51 6.51 10.69
C GLU A 38 -5.70 5.26 10.30
N LEU A 39 -4.38 5.40 10.21
CA LEU A 39 -3.45 4.27 10.04
C LEU A 39 -2.78 3.84 11.34
N THR A 40 -2.89 4.66 12.39
CA THR A 40 -2.14 4.61 13.67
C THR A 40 -0.64 4.84 13.50
N GLU A 41 0.07 5.10 14.60
CA GLU A 41 1.52 5.42 14.57
C GLU A 41 2.38 4.31 13.96
N THR A 42 1.96 3.05 14.09
CA THR A 42 2.68 1.91 13.51
C THR A 42 2.24 1.58 12.09
N TYR A 43 1.27 2.31 11.55
CA TYR A 43 0.73 2.12 10.21
C TYR A 43 0.27 0.69 9.94
N LYS A 44 -0.34 0.06 10.96
CA LYS A 44 -0.71 -1.36 10.95
C LYS A 44 -1.91 -1.68 10.07
N TYR A 45 -2.63 -0.67 9.58
CA TYR A 45 -3.83 -0.84 8.78
C TYR A 45 -3.60 -0.55 7.30
N GLN A 46 -4.35 -1.27 6.47
CA GLN A 46 -4.70 -0.86 5.12
C GLN A 46 -6.15 -0.39 5.15
N VAL A 47 -6.42 0.78 4.57
CA VAL A 47 -7.75 1.40 4.60
C VAL A 47 -8.20 1.72 3.19
N PHE A 48 -9.31 1.11 2.76
CA PHE A 48 -9.97 1.39 1.49
C PHE A 48 -10.97 2.53 1.68
N TYR A 49 -10.91 3.54 0.82
CA TYR A 49 -11.64 4.80 0.97
C TYR A 49 -12.45 5.13 -0.28
N ASP A 50 -13.65 5.65 -0.09
CA ASP A 50 -14.54 6.12 -1.14
C ASP A 50 -14.67 7.64 -1.10
N LEU A 51 -14.27 8.31 -2.18
CA LEU A 51 -14.29 9.78 -2.25
C LEU A 51 -15.73 10.31 -2.35
N GLU A 52 -16.66 9.53 -2.91
CA GLU A 52 -18.06 9.96 -3.06
C GLU A 52 -18.79 10.07 -1.73
N THR A 53 -18.62 9.08 -0.85
CA THR A 53 -19.22 9.10 0.48
C THR A 53 -18.34 9.75 1.54
N ASN A 54 -17.10 10.08 1.21
CA ASN A 54 -16.08 10.62 2.11
C ASN A 54 -15.88 9.72 3.35
N LYS A 55 -15.73 8.41 3.14
CA LYS A 55 -15.65 7.43 4.24
C LYS A 55 -14.70 6.27 3.92
N PRO A 56 -14.07 5.69 4.96
CA PRO A 56 -13.47 4.37 4.84
C PRO A 56 -14.58 3.33 4.60
N VAL A 57 -14.38 2.49 3.60
CA VAL A 57 -15.29 1.40 3.23
C VAL A 57 -14.89 0.10 3.90
N LYS A 58 -13.58 -0.11 4.07
CA LYS A 58 -13.04 -1.28 4.73
C LYS A 58 -11.64 -1.01 5.27
N GLN A 59 -11.28 -1.72 6.34
CA GLN A 59 -9.94 -1.71 6.90
C GLN A 59 -9.53 -3.12 7.35
N ASN A 60 -8.24 -3.42 7.30
CA ASN A 60 -7.65 -4.69 7.74
C ASN A 60 -6.24 -4.47 8.27
N LEU A 61 -5.74 -5.37 9.14
CA LEU A 61 -4.32 -5.38 9.48
C LEU A 61 -3.48 -5.82 8.28
N ILE A 62 -2.26 -5.27 8.17
CA ILE A 62 -1.32 -5.64 7.10
C ILE A 62 -1.01 -7.14 7.07
N SER A 63 -1.08 -7.83 8.21
CA SER A 63 -0.71 -9.24 8.37
C SER A 63 -1.83 -10.23 8.04
N GLU A 64 -3.05 -9.77 7.76
CA GLU A 64 -4.21 -10.66 7.53
C GLU A 64 -4.16 -11.44 6.22
N TRP A 65 -3.34 -11.02 5.25
CA TRP A 65 -3.19 -11.69 3.95
C TRP A 65 -1.75 -11.72 3.44
N ASP A 66 -1.49 -12.62 2.50
CA ASP A 66 -0.18 -12.85 1.89
C ASP A 66 -0.21 -12.67 0.36
N LEU A 67 -1.17 -13.31 -0.33
CA LEU A 67 -1.25 -13.30 -1.79
C LEU A 67 -2.61 -12.78 -2.28
N GLY A 68 -2.61 -12.07 -3.41
CA GLY A 68 -3.82 -11.67 -4.12
C GLY A 68 -3.91 -12.36 -5.49
N PHE A 69 -5.06 -12.95 -5.81
CA PHE A 69 -5.31 -13.66 -7.06
C PHE A 69 -6.23 -12.83 -7.94
N GLU A 70 -5.74 -12.46 -9.13
CA GLU A 70 -6.49 -11.62 -10.07
C GLU A 70 -7.84 -12.25 -10.45
N THR A 71 -8.89 -11.44 -10.50
CA THR A 71 -10.24 -11.94 -10.80
C THR A 71 -10.78 -11.47 -12.14
N SER A 72 -9.96 -10.80 -12.95
CA SER A 72 -10.36 -10.41 -14.31
C SER A 72 -10.65 -11.65 -15.17
N ASP A 73 -11.54 -11.50 -16.15
CA ASP A 73 -11.97 -12.61 -17.00
C ASP A 73 -10.81 -13.21 -17.82
N SER A 74 -9.78 -12.42 -18.10
CA SER A 74 -8.70 -12.77 -19.04
C SER A 74 -7.30 -12.83 -18.43
N GLY A 75 -7.15 -12.58 -17.13
CA GLY A 75 -5.85 -12.53 -16.46
C GLY A 75 -5.73 -13.57 -15.35
N TRP A 76 -4.51 -13.99 -15.07
CA TRP A 76 -4.20 -14.96 -14.01
C TRP A 76 -3.04 -14.52 -13.13
N HIS A 77 -2.81 -13.23 -12.97
CA HIS A 77 -1.67 -12.73 -12.19
C HIS A 77 -1.87 -13.02 -10.69
N VAL A 78 -0.74 -13.16 -9.99
CA VAL A 78 -0.69 -13.31 -8.53
C VAL A 78 0.19 -12.19 -7.99
N ILE A 79 -0.33 -11.46 -7.02
CA ILE A 79 0.37 -10.34 -6.37
C ILE A 79 0.76 -10.73 -4.95
N LEU A 80 1.85 -10.12 -4.47
CA LEU A 80 2.29 -10.16 -3.08
C LEU A 80 1.62 -9.06 -2.27
N ASN A 81 1.48 -9.29 -0.97
CA ASN A 81 1.13 -8.22 -0.05
C ASN A 81 2.34 -7.28 0.18
N THR A 82 2.38 -6.19 -0.59
CA THR A 82 3.45 -5.18 -0.56
C THR A 82 3.57 -4.47 0.79
N SER A 83 2.50 -4.44 1.60
CA SER A 83 2.53 -3.78 2.92
C SER A 83 3.44 -4.49 3.94
N LYS A 84 3.80 -5.75 3.68
CA LYS A 84 4.65 -6.58 4.53
C LYS A 84 6.11 -6.64 4.08
N MET A 85 6.48 -5.97 2.98
CA MET A 85 7.78 -6.14 2.30
C MET A 85 8.02 -7.62 1.90
N MET A 86 6.99 -8.25 1.33
CA MET A 86 7.11 -9.63 0.85
C MET A 86 8.04 -9.73 -0.36
N LEU A 87 8.72 -10.87 -0.46
CA LEU A 87 9.55 -11.22 -1.62
C LEU A 87 9.12 -12.56 -2.19
N ALA A 88 9.27 -12.74 -3.49
CA ALA A 88 9.11 -14.01 -4.17
C ALA A 88 10.26 -14.28 -5.15
N GLY A 89 10.60 -15.54 -5.30
CA GLY A 89 11.60 -16.00 -6.25
C GLY A 89 11.19 -17.31 -6.91
N ASN A 90 11.31 -17.37 -8.23
CA ASN A 90 11.07 -18.58 -9.00
C ASN A 90 12.34 -19.46 -8.97
N SER A 91 12.22 -20.70 -8.48
CA SER A 91 13.37 -21.63 -8.42
C SER A 91 13.79 -22.19 -9.79
N GLY A 92 12.93 -22.09 -10.80
CA GLY A 92 13.06 -22.77 -12.10
C GLY A 92 12.93 -24.29 -12.02
N GLN A 93 12.63 -24.85 -10.84
CA GLN A 93 12.40 -26.27 -10.63
C GLN A 93 10.91 -26.56 -10.61
N ILE A 94 10.51 -27.73 -11.11
CA ILE A 94 9.13 -28.23 -11.05
C ILE A 94 8.92 -29.26 -9.93
N ASP A 95 10.00 -29.91 -9.47
CA ASP A 95 9.91 -30.89 -8.40
C ASP A 95 9.83 -30.18 -7.04
N PHE A 96 8.61 -30.13 -6.50
CA PHE A 96 8.29 -29.52 -5.21
C PHE A 96 9.19 -30.02 -4.07
N GLU A 97 9.64 -31.26 -4.10
CA GLU A 97 10.43 -31.85 -3.00
C GLU A 97 11.89 -31.40 -3.01
N THR A 98 12.39 -30.94 -4.14
CA THR A 98 13.80 -30.53 -4.29
C THR A 98 14.07 -29.12 -3.75
N VAL A 99 13.08 -28.24 -3.77
CA VAL A 99 13.22 -26.84 -3.33
C VAL A 99 13.06 -26.76 -1.81
N LYS A 100 14.17 -26.49 -1.11
CA LYS A 100 14.22 -26.44 0.36
C LYS A 100 14.90 -25.19 0.94
N SER A 101 15.36 -24.28 0.08
CA SER A 101 16.04 -23.04 0.49
C SER A 101 16.00 -22.00 -0.61
N LYS A 102 16.04 -20.71 -0.26
CA LYS A 102 16.16 -19.59 -1.22
C LYS A 102 17.57 -19.35 -1.78
N ASN A 103 18.55 -20.15 -1.38
CA ASN A 103 19.93 -19.96 -1.81
C ASN A 103 20.06 -20.07 -3.34
N GLY A 104 20.59 -19.01 -3.96
CA GLY A 104 20.76 -18.94 -5.41
C GLY A 104 19.48 -18.63 -6.19
N ILE A 105 18.37 -18.33 -5.52
CA ILE A 105 17.13 -17.86 -6.13
C ILE A 105 17.07 -16.34 -5.99
N GLU A 106 16.86 -15.65 -7.11
CA GLU A 106 16.63 -14.21 -7.11
C GLU A 106 15.26 -13.89 -6.51
N MET A 107 15.25 -13.04 -5.48
CA MET A 107 14.05 -12.68 -4.72
C MET A 107 13.65 -11.25 -5.08
N ASN A 108 12.43 -11.07 -5.54
CA ASN A 108 11.86 -9.80 -6.01
C ASN A 108 10.62 -9.44 -5.20
N PHE A 109 10.25 -8.15 -5.15
CA PHE A 109 8.97 -7.70 -4.61
C PHE A 109 8.12 -7.10 -5.73
N ASP A 110 6.82 -7.00 -5.50
CA ASP A 110 5.91 -6.36 -6.46
C ASP A 110 6.14 -4.84 -6.48
N PRO A 111 6.29 -4.23 -7.67
CA PRO A 111 6.54 -2.79 -7.77
C PRO A 111 5.28 -1.98 -7.40
N SER A 112 5.49 -0.81 -6.78
CA SER A 112 4.42 0.04 -6.25
C SER A 112 3.46 0.58 -7.32
N HIS A 113 3.91 0.72 -8.56
CA HIS A 113 3.05 1.12 -9.68
C HIS A 113 1.97 0.08 -10.01
N GLY A 114 2.12 -1.17 -9.55
CA GLY A 114 1.08 -2.19 -9.60
C GLY A 114 0.75 -2.70 -11.00
N ASN A 115 1.66 -2.55 -11.98
CA ASN A 115 1.44 -3.16 -13.30
C ASN A 115 1.65 -4.67 -13.18
N LEU A 116 0.68 -5.43 -13.69
CA LEU A 116 0.65 -6.88 -13.55
C LEU A 116 1.71 -7.61 -14.39
N ASP A 117 2.31 -6.93 -15.37
CA ASP A 117 3.42 -7.47 -16.18
C ASP A 117 4.74 -7.59 -15.42
N SER A 118 4.83 -6.97 -14.23
CA SER A 118 6.07 -6.80 -13.46
C SER A 118 5.97 -7.36 -12.03
N THR A 119 4.98 -8.21 -11.75
CA THR A 119 4.86 -8.88 -10.43
C THR A 119 6.07 -9.78 -10.16
N ALA A 120 6.42 -9.97 -8.88
CA ALA A 120 7.51 -10.84 -8.45
C ALA A 120 7.26 -12.32 -8.77
N ILE A 121 6.00 -12.73 -8.84
CA ILE A 121 5.61 -14.08 -9.33
C ILE A 121 5.84 -14.18 -10.85
N GLY A 122 5.60 -13.09 -11.57
CA GLY A 122 5.69 -13.00 -13.02
C GLY A 122 4.73 -13.94 -13.75
N ASN A 123 5.07 -14.28 -14.99
CA ASN A 123 4.30 -15.22 -15.80
C ASN A 123 4.53 -16.66 -15.32
N TRP A 124 3.68 -17.14 -14.42
CA TRP A 124 3.70 -18.52 -13.90
C TRP A 124 2.94 -19.52 -14.79
N TYR A 125 2.28 -19.04 -15.84
CA TYR A 125 1.54 -19.82 -16.82
C TYR A 125 1.92 -19.40 -18.26
N LYS A 126 1.51 -20.21 -19.24
CA LYS A 126 1.55 -19.88 -20.66
C LYS A 126 0.19 -20.17 -21.29
N LEU A 127 -0.13 -19.52 -22.41
CA LEU A 127 -1.34 -19.86 -23.17
C LEU A 127 -1.08 -21.03 -24.12
N SER A 128 -1.96 -22.03 -24.08
CA SER A 128 -2.02 -23.15 -25.03
C SER A 128 -3.45 -23.25 -25.55
N GLU A 129 -3.64 -23.12 -26.87
CA GLU A 129 -4.97 -23.11 -27.49
C GLU A 129 -5.93 -22.07 -26.88
N GLY A 130 -5.39 -20.93 -26.44
CA GLY A 130 -6.15 -19.85 -25.82
C GLY A 130 -6.49 -20.08 -24.34
N GLN A 131 -6.03 -21.18 -23.75
CA GLN A 131 -6.26 -21.52 -22.34
C GLN A 131 -4.96 -21.43 -21.53
N PRO A 132 -5.01 -20.94 -20.29
CA PRO A 132 -3.84 -20.87 -19.42
C PRO A 132 -3.41 -22.27 -18.96
N VAL A 133 -2.12 -22.56 -19.10
CA VAL A 133 -1.49 -23.80 -18.62
C VAL A 133 -0.32 -23.42 -17.73
N SER A 134 -0.33 -23.93 -16.49
CA SER A 134 0.74 -23.65 -15.53
C SER A 134 2.10 -24.13 -16.02
N LEU A 135 3.14 -23.39 -15.65
CA LEU A 135 4.53 -23.82 -15.80
C LEU A 135 5.00 -24.76 -14.66
N GLU A 136 4.18 -24.92 -13.63
CA GLU A 136 4.40 -25.80 -12.46
C GLU A 136 5.68 -25.50 -11.67
N ASN A 137 6.32 -24.36 -11.94
CA ASN A 137 7.49 -23.92 -11.22
C ASN A 137 7.19 -23.77 -9.73
N VAL A 138 8.17 -24.16 -8.92
CA VAL A 138 8.16 -23.96 -7.48
C VAL A 138 8.75 -22.60 -7.16
N TYR A 139 7.98 -21.80 -6.44
CA TYR A 139 8.36 -20.49 -5.95
C TYR A 139 8.71 -20.58 -4.47
N ILE A 140 9.60 -19.70 -4.01
CA ILE A 140 9.74 -19.39 -2.59
C ILE A 140 9.13 -18.01 -2.35
N ILE A 141 8.32 -17.91 -1.30
CA ILE A 141 7.70 -16.68 -0.83
C ILE A 141 8.26 -16.37 0.56
N ASP A 142 9.00 -15.27 0.67
CA ASP A 142 9.32 -14.64 1.94
C ASP A 142 8.14 -13.76 2.34
N ARG A 143 7.50 -14.10 3.46
CA ARG A 143 6.25 -13.46 3.90
C ARG A 143 6.49 -12.12 4.59
N GLY A 144 7.73 -11.64 4.64
CA GLY A 144 8.05 -10.32 5.16
C GLY A 144 7.80 -10.21 6.67
N THR A 145 7.25 -9.07 7.10
CA THR A 145 7.05 -8.75 8.52
C THR A 145 5.59 -8.48 8.89
N ASP A 146 5.25 -8.70 10.16
CA ASP A 146 3.98 -8.29 10.76
C ASP A 146 3.98 -6.81 11.20
N GLU A 147 2.88 -6.33 11.76
CA GLU A 147 2.73 -4.96 12.27
C GLU A 147 3.67 -4.60 13.43
N ASN A 148 4.29 -5.60 14.06
CA ASN A 148 5.28 -5.44 15.13
C ASN A 148 6.72 -5.65 14.62
N PHE A 149 6.91 -5.69 13.30
CA PHE A 149 8.19 -5.92 12.62
C PHE A 149 8.80 -7.32 12.87
N ASN A 150 8.02 -8.29 13.33
CA ASN A 150 8.50 -9.67 13.44
C ASN A 150 8.47 -10.33 12.06
N SER A 151 9.51 -11.11 11.75
CA SER A 151 9.50 -11.93 10.54
C SER A 151 8.41 -13.00 10.60
N VAL A 152 7.62 -13.10 9.53
CA VAL A 152 6.51 -14.05 9.40
C VAL A 152 6.98 -15.41 8.85
N GLY A 153 8.18 -15.46 8.26
CA GLY A 153 8.81 -16.67 7.73
C GLY A 153 8.51 -16.94 6.25
N GLU A 154 8.84 -18.14 5.79
CA GLU A 154 8.90 -18.48 4.37
C GLU A 154 8.01 -19.68 4.01
N LYS A 155 7.51 -19.71 2.78
CA LYS A 155 6.79 -20.86 2.19
C LYS A 155 7.36 -21.21 0.83
N LYS A 156 7.29 -22.48 0.46
CA LYS A 156 7.42 -22.90 -0.95
C LYS A 156 6.02 -23.12 -1.53
N VAL A 157 5.80 -22.71 -2.78
CA VAL A 157 4.47 -22.64 -3.41
C VAL A 157 4.55 -23.06 -4.87
N THR A 158 3.55 -23.78 -5.36
CA THR A 158 3.27 -23.91 -6.80
C THR A 158 1.87 -23.41 -7.10
N PHE A 159 1.71 -22.86 -8.29
CA PHE A 159 0.44 -22.38 -8.81
C PHE A 159 0.00 -23.28 -9.96
N ASN A 160 -1.27 -23.65 -10.01
CA ASN A 160 -1.89 -24.38 -11.11
C ASN A 160 -3.31 -23.87 -11.34
N LEU A 161 -4.02 -24.45 -12.30
CA LEU A 161 -5.42 -24.15 -12.59
C LEU A 161 -6.21 -25.46 -12.64
N GLN A 162 -7.34 -25.48 -11.94
CA GLN A 162 -8.33 -26.54 -12.11
C GLN A 162 -9.14 -26.30 -13.40
N ASP A 163 -9.42 -25.03 -13.66
CA ASP A 163 -10.01 -24.48 -14.89
C ASP A 163 -9.68 -22.97 -14.97
N GLU A 164 -10.19 -22.28 -16.00
CA GLU A 164 -9.93 -20.85 -16.24
C GLU A 164 -10.38 -19.90 -15.09
N ASN A 165 -11.23 -20.37 -14.18
CA ASN A 165 -11.79 -19.60 -13.07
C ASN A 165 -11.31 -20.05 -11.69
N ASN A 166 -10.51 -21.11 -11.60
CA ASN A 166 -10.13 -21.73 -10.33
C ASN A 166 -8.63 -21.97 -10.26
N TYR A 167 -7.94 -21.14 -9.47
CA TYR A 167 -6.55 -21.35 -9.11
C TYR A 167 -6.41 -22.55 -8.18
N VAL A 168 -5.33 -23.29 -8.34
CA VAL A 168 -4.90 -24.34 -7.41
C VAL A 168 -3.56 -23.94 -6.85
N VAL A 169 -3.46 -23.82 -5.52
CA VAL A 169 -2.23 -23.41 -4.84
C VAL A 169 -1.80 -24.54 -3.93
N ARG A 170 -0.63 -25.14 -4.21
CA ARG A 170 0.02 -26.11 -3.32
C ARG A 170 1.15 -25.40 -2.60
N PHE A 171 1.20 -25.50 -1.27
CA PHE A 171 2.23 -24.83 -0.48
C PHE A 171 2.63 -25.62 0.75
N ALA A 172 3.84 -25.37 1.25
CA ALA A 172 4.38 -25.99 2.46
C ALA A 172 5.46 -25.10 3.10
N ASN A 173 5.90 -25.45 4.30
CA ASN A 173 7.19 -24.96 4.81
C ASN A 173 8.33 -25.46 3.92
N LEU A 174 9.48 -24.78 3.92
CA LEU A 174 10.62 -25.17 3.07
C LEU A 174 11.14 -26.59 3.32
N ASN A 175 10.98 -27.11 4.54
CA ASN A 175 11.32 -28.49 4.89
C ASN A 175 10.26 -29.54 4.45
N GLY A 176 9.18 -29.12 3.78
CA GLY A 176 8.07 -29.98 3.33
C GLY A 176 6.97 -30.21 4.37
N SER A 177 7.16 -29.77 5.61
CA SER A 177 6.10 -29.88 6.63
C SER A 177 4.94 -28.91 6.37
N GLY A 178 3.74 -29.27 6.85
CA GLY A 178 2.56 -28.41 6.72
C GLY A 178 2.11 -28.22 5.28
N GLU A 179 2.31 -29.24 4.43
CA GLU A 179 1.85 -29.19 3.05
C GLU A 179 0.32 -29.13 2.95
N GLN A 180 -0.16 -28.22 2.13
CA GLN A 180 -1.58 -27.99 1.85
C GLN A 180 -1.79 -27.74 0.35
N THR A 181 -3.01 -28.01 -0.12
CA THR A 181 -3.47 -27.63 -1.46
C THR A 181 -4.85 -27.01 -1.33
N VAL A 182 -5.03 -25.83 -1.92
CA VAL A 182 -6.28 -25.07 -1.86
C VAL A 182 -6.73 -24.70 -3.27
N VAL A 183 -8.05 -24.62 -3.46
CA VAL A 183 -8.66 -24.08 -4.68
C VAL A 183 -9.19 -22.69 -4.36
N ILE A 184 -8.86 -21.71 -5.19
CA ILE A 184 -9.28 -20.31 -5.05
C ILE A 184 -10.05 -19.95 -6.31
N ALA A 185 -11.36 -19.77 -6.17
CA ALA A 185 -12.23 -19.34 -7.24
C ALA A 185 -12.08 -17.84 -7.48
N LYS A 186 -12.10 -17.42 -8.75
CA LYS A 186 -12.22 -16.00 -9.11
C LYS A 186 -13.56 -15.43 -8.63
N ASP A 187 -13.51 -14.22 -8.09
CA ASP A 187 -14.69 -13.40 -7.80
C ASP A 187 -14.58 -12.08 -8.58
N THR A 188 -15.33 -11.97 -9.67
CA THR A 188 -15.26 -10.80 -10.57
C THR A 188 -15.79 -9.51 -9.92
N SER A 189 -16.33 -9.56 -8.69
CA SER A 189 -16.79 -8.38 -7.94
C SER A 189 -15.66 -7.56 -7.29
N VAL A 190 -14.50 -8.18 -7.03
CA VAL A 190 -13.27 -7.54 -6.48
C VAL A 190 -12.19 -7.48 -7.56
N ASN A 191 -11.05 -6.80 -7.34
CA ASN A 191 -9.90 -6.92 -8.24
C ASN A 191 -9.06 -8.16 -7.95
N PHE A 192 -8.87 -8.48 -6.65
CA PHE A 192 -8.14 -9.66 -6.20
C PHE A 192 -8.91 -10.42 -5.11
N VAL A 193 -8.95 -11.74 -5.21
CA VAL A 193 -9.28 -12.59 -4.06
C VAL A 193 -8.02 -12.76 -3.22
N CYS A 194 -8.09 -12.36 -1.94
CA CYS A 194 -6.95 -12.43 -1.04
C CYS A 194 -6.87 -13.77 -0.30
N PHE A 195 -5.65 -14.21 -0.05
CA PHE A 195 -5.32 -15.47 0.59
C PHE A 195 -4.23 -15.29 1.64
N SER A 196 -4.36 -16.02 2.74
CA SER A 196 -3.40 -16.15 3.83
C SER A 196 -2.94 -17.61 3.92
N PHE A 197 -1.63 -17.83 4.06
CA PHE A 197 -1.11 -19.18 4.28
C PHE A 197 -1.56 -19.80 5.62
N GLU A 198 -2.05 -18.98 6.56
CA GLU A 198 -2.56 -19.45 7.86
C GLU A 198 -4.07 -19.61 7.86
N ASN A 199 -4.79 -18.66 7.26
CA ASN A 199 -6.25 -18.55 7.38
C ASN A 199 -7.03 -18.95 6.12
N GLY A 200 -6.35 -19.26 5.02
CA GLY A 200 -7.00 -19.56 3.74
C GLY A 200 -7.48 -18.30 3.03
N ILE A 201 -8.62 -18.37 2.33
CA ILE A 201 -9.23 -17.22 1.66
C ILE A 201 -9.73 -16.24 2.73
N VAL A 202 -9.33 -14.96 2.60
CA VAL A 202 -9.64 -13.91 3.57
C VAL A 202 -10.33 -12.73 2.89
N ASP A 203 -11.30 -12.15 3.58
CA ASP A 203 -12.07 -11.03 3.08
C ASP A 203 -11.31 -9.71 3.32
N ILE A 204 -10.55 -9.23 2.33
CA ILE A 204 -9.69 -8.04 2.44
C ILE A 204 -10.14 -6.92 1.53
N GLU A 205 -10.04 -7.11 0.22
CA GLU A 205 -10.43 -6.09 -0.75
C GLU A 205 -11.97 -5.96 -0.79
N PRO A 206 -12.55 -4.76 -0.60
CA PRO A 206 -13.97 -4.55 -0.84
C PRO A 206 -14.28 -4.60 -2.34
N GLY A 207 -15.58 -4.65 -2.70
CA GLY A 207 -16.00 -4.70 -4.09
C GLY A 207 -15.35 -3.58 -4.93
N LYS A 208 -14.80 -3.89 -6.10
CA LYS A 208 -13.96 -2.98 -6.88
C LYS A 208 -14.64 -1.70 -7.36
N ASN A 209 -15.97 -1.62 -7.24
CA ASN A 209 -16.77 -0.44 -7.54
C ASN A 209 -17.06 0.45 -6.33
N SER A 210 -16.63 0.06 -5.12
CA SER A 210 -16.99 0.75 -3.87
C SER A 210 -15.85 1.57 -3.26
N TRP A 211 -14.71 1.70 -3.90
CA TRP A 211 -13.56 2.43 -3.34
C TRP A 211 -12.72 3.07 -4.45
N ASP A 212 -11.98 4.11 -4.10
CA ASP A 212 -11.13 4.88 -5.01
C ASP A 212 -9.65 4.80 -4.61
N LEU A 213 -9.40 4.86 -3.29
CA LEU A 213 -8.07 4.99 -2.71
C LEU A 213 -7.82 3.92 -1.66
N GLN A 214 -6.58 3.46 -1.56
CA GLN A 214 -6.09 2.58 -0.49
C GLN A 214 -4.95 3.28 0.23
N PHE A 215 -5.17 3.62 1.50
CA PHE A 215 -4.18 4.21 2.38
C PHE A 215 -3.45 3.09 3.14
N GLY A 216 -2.15 3.26 3.34
CA GLY A 216 -1.36 2.32 4.15
C GLY A 216 0.09 2.25 3.73
N LYS A 217 0.81 1.27 4.29
CA LYS A 217 2.18 0.94 3.89
C LYS A 217 2.22 0.12 2.62
N TYR A 218 3.27 0.30 1.83
CA TYR A 218 3.63 -0.56 0.72
C TYR A 218 5.13 -0.49 0.41
N SER A 219 5.67 -1.54 -0.19
CA SER A 219 7.04 -1.59 -0.69
C SER A 219 7.20 -0.79 -1.98
N THR A 220 8.28 -0.01 -2.09
CA THR A 220 8.69 0.69 -3.31
C THR A 220 10.21 0.66 -3.45
N LEU A 221 10.73 1.03 -4.63
CA LEU A 221 12.14 1.41 -4.78
C LEU A 221 12.32 2.88 -4.41
N LEU A 222 13.31 3.13 -3.56
CA LEU A 222 13.91 4.44 -3.37
C LEU A 222 15.31 4.44 -4.00
N PHE A 223 15.92 5.61 -4.13
CA PHE A 223 17.23 5.76 -4.76
C PHE A 223 18.16 6.54 -3.83
N THR A 224 19.43 6.13 -3.77
CA THR A 224 20.48 6.89 -3.06
C THR A 224 20.85 8.14 -3.85
N ASP A 225 21.63 9.04 -3.26
CA ASP A 225 22.13 10.26 -3.93
C ASP A 225 22.98 9.96 -5.18
N VAL A 226 23.56 8.75 -5.27
CA VAL A 226 24.32 8.29 -6.44
C VAL A 226 23.47 7.50 -7.45
N GLY A 227 22.17 7.35 -7.18
CA GLY A 227 21.20 6.73 -8.07
C GLY A 227 21.03 5.21 -7.90
N ASP A 228 21.56 4.62 -6.83
CA ASP A 228 21.42 3.18 -6.60
C ASP A 228 20.03 2.87 -6.02
N PRO A 229 19.26 1.93 -6.60
CA PRO A 229 17.94 1.56 -6.11
C PRO A 229 18.04 0.71 -4.84
N TYR A 230 17.11 0.90 -3.90
CA TYR A 230 16.94 0.03 -2.74
C TYR A 230 15.45 -0.11 -2.35
N PRO A 231 15.01 -1.32 -1.94
CA PRO A 231 13.63 -1.54 -1.48
C PRO A 231 13.38 -0.86 -0.14
N TYR A 232 12.22 -0.23 0.01
CA TYR A 232 11.82 0.44 1.25
C TYR A 232 10.30 0.39 1.47
N LEU A 233 9.86 0.40 2.73
CA LEU A 233 8.44 0.54 3.09
C LEU A 233 8.11 2.02 3.26
N VAL A 234 7.21 2.53 2.44
CA VAL A 234 6.66 3.88 2.57
C VAL A 234 5.20 3.81 3.00
N THR A 235 4.71 4.85 3.67
CA THR A 235 3.28 5.03 3.94
C THR A 235 2.73 6.01 2.93
N GLY A 236 1.66 5.68 2.22
CA GLY A 236 1.11 6.53 1.18
C GLY A 236 -0.29 6.13 0.75
N VAL A 237 -0.66 6.50 -0.47
CA VAL A 237 -1.98 6.28 -1.06
C VAL A 237 -1.84 5.63 -2.42
N LEU A 238 -2.51 4.49 -2.58
CA LEU A 238 -2.59 3.76 -3.83
C LEU A 238 -3.97 3.91 -4.46
N LEU A 239 -4.04 4.00 -5.79
CA LEU A 239 -5.30 4.01 -6.53
C LEU A 239 -5.92 2.61 -6.61
N ASN A 240 -7.24 2.56 -6.65
CA ASN A 240 -7.98 1.40 -7.11
C ASN A 240 -7.62 1.11 -8.58
N PRO A 241 -7.10 -0.09 -8.93
CA PRO A 241 -6.80 -0.41 -10.33
C PRO A 241 -8.07 -0.47 -11.22
N HIS A 242 -9.26 -0.55 -10.62
CA HIS A 242 -10.51 -0.53 -11.36
C HIS A 242 -10.94 0.87 -11.75
N LYS A 243 -10.75 1.22 -13.04
CA LYS A 243 -11.31 2.42 -13.68
C LYS A 243 -11.00 3.74 -12.97
N THR A 244 -9.96 3.78 -12.16
CA THR A 244 -9.48 5.00 -11.52
C THR A 244 -8.18 5.43 -12.18
N GLY A 245 -7.98 6.73 -12.29
CA GLY A 245 -6.73 7.29 -12.74
C GLY A 245 -6.45 8.61 -12.03
N ALA A 246 -5.18 8.98 -11.99
CA ALA A 246 -4.77 10.26 -11.43
C ALA A 246 -3.67 10.90 -12.27
N VAL A 247 -3.42 12.18 -12.00
CA VAL A 247 -2.28 12.94 -12.48
C VAL A 247 -1.89 13.94 -11.40
N LEU A 248 -0.60 14.18 -11.24
CA LEU A 248 -0.08 15.27 -10.42
C LEU A 248 -0.12 16.56 -11.23
N ASP A 249 -0.84 17.56 -10.72
CA ASP A 249 -0.78 18.94 -11.20
C ASP A 249 0.12 19.74 -10.25
N SER A 250 1.24 20.20 -10.78
CA SER A 250 2.20 21.07 -10.07
C SER A 250 2.30 22.46 -10.70
N ILE A 251 1.36 22.81 -11.58
CA ILE A 251 1.38 24.04 -12.37
C ILE A 251 0.42 25.07 -11.77
N HIS A 252 -0.78 24.66 -11.38
CA HIS A 252 -1.84 25.56 -10.93
C HIS A 252 -1.91 25.65 -9.40
N GLN A 253 -2.55 26.71 -8.91
CA GLN A 253 -2.96 26.76 -7.50
C GLN A 253 -4.19 25.86 -7.28
N PHE A 254 -4.38 25.35 -6.07
CA PHE A 254 -5.48 24.42 -5.76
C PHE A 254 -6.86 24.97 -6.14
N ASP A 255 -7.11 26.25 -5.88
CA ASP A 255 -8.40 26.89 -6.19
C ASP A 255 -8.62 27.10 -7.70
N GLU A 256 -7.56 27.13 -8.50
CA GLU A 256 -7.61 27.33 -9.95
C GLU A 256 -7.93 26.05 -10.71
N VAL A 257 -7.64 24.87 -10.12
CA VAL A 257 -7.95 23.59 -10.75
C VAL A 257 -9.47 23.44 -10.92
N SER A 258 -9.91 23.48 -12.19
CA SER A 258 -11.31 23.39 -12.62
C SER A 258 -11.57 22.11 -13.43
N PHE A 259 -12.84 21.85 -13.75
CA PHE A 259 -13.23 20.74 -14.62
C PHE A 259 -12.58 20.84 -16.01
N GLU A 260 -12.54 22.04 -16.60
CA GLU A 260 -11.94 22.28 -17.93
C GLU A 260 -10.44 21.96 -17.96
N ILE A 261 -9.74 22.18 -16.84
CA ILE A 261 -8.34 21.78 -16.67
C ILE A 261 -8.26 20.25 -16.54
N ALA A 262 -9.13 19.67 -15.72
CA ALA A 262 -9.12 18.24 -15.42
C ALA A 262 -9.47 17.37 -16.63
N GLU A 263 -10.44 17.75 -17.47
CA GLU A 263 -10.94 16.92 -18.56
C GLU A 263 -9.93 16.71 -19.69
N VAL A 264 -8.97 17.64 -19.86
CA VAL A 264 -7.93 17.58 -20.89
C VAL A 264 -6.63 16.91 -20.43
N GLN A 265 -6.54 16.49 -19.17
CA GLN A 265 -5.34 15.83 -18.65
C GLN A 265 -5.18 14.40 -19.17
N ASN A 266 -3.92 13.95 -19.21
CA ASN A 266 -3.57 12.56 -19.47
C ASN A 266 -3.45 11.80 -18.14
N PHE A 267 -4.50 11.09 -17.75
CA PHE A 267 -4.52 10.30 -16.52
C PHE A 267 -3.70 9.02 -16.66
N GLY A 268 -2.84 8.76 -15.67
CA GLY A 268 -2.19 7.47 -15.50
C GLY A 268 -3.05 6.52 -14.67
N ASN A 269 -2.81 5.21 -14.81
CA ASN A 269 -3.48 4.14 -14.06
C ASN A 269 -2.54 3.38 -13.11
N GLN A 270 -1.28 3.83 -12.98
CA GLN A 270 -0.35 3.29 -12.00
C GLN A 270 -0.91 3.52 -10.59
N LYS A 271 -0.79 2.52 -9.72
CA LYS A 271 -1.37 2.58 -8.38
C LYS A 271 -0.75 3.69 -7.53
N ASP A 272 0.54 3.98 -7.68
CA ASP A 272 1.31 4.87 -6.82
C ASP A 272 1.44 6.31 -7.32
N ILE A 273 0.59 6.75 -8.26
CA ILE A 273 0.63 8.14 -8.78
C ILE A 273 0.48 9.17 -7.65
N ILE A 274 -0.40 8.90 -6.67
CA ILE A 274 -0.44 9.70 -5.44
C ILE A 274 0.74 9.34 -4.56
N GLY A 275 0.85 8.04 -4.28
CA GLY A 275 2.02 7.46 -3.64
C GLY A 275 2.27 8.03 -2.25
N TYR A 276 3.56 8.20 -1.92
CA TYR A 276 4.01 8.68 -0.62
C TYR A 276 4.54 10.12 -0.68
N GLU A 277 4.81 10.64 -1.89
CA GLU A 277 5.58 11.86 -2.11
C GLU A 277 4.80 13.16 -1.83
N TRP A 278 3.53 13.09 -1.45
CA TRP A 278 2.75 14.23 -0.96
C TRP A 278 3.22 14.73 0.41
N LYS A 279 4.19 14.05 1.03
CA LYS A 279 4.92 14.48 2.21
C LYS A 279 6.40 14.14 2.06
N GLU A 280 7.22 14.84 2.82
CA GLU A 280 8.66 14.58 2.95
C GLU A 280 9.02 14.38 4.42
N TYR A 281 10.14 13.68 4.66
CA TYR A 281 10.66 13.48 6.00
C TYR A 281 11.77 14.50 6.26
N ASP A 282 11.57 15.34 7.26
CA ASP A 282 12.59 16.25 7.78
C ASP A 282 13.49 15.47 8.75
N PHE A 283 14.73 15.22 8.33
CA PHE A 283 15.71 14.49 9.13
C PHE A 283 16.26 15.29 10.31
N ASP A 284 16.23 16.62 10.25
CA ASP A 284 16.71 17.48 11.33
C ASP A 284 15.71 17.50 12.49
N ASN A 285 14.41 17.57 12.16
CA ASN A 285 13.33 17.63 13.14
C ASN A 285 12.71 16.26 13.46
N GLY A 286 13.02 15.22 12.67
CA GLY A 286 12.51 13.86 12.87
C GLY A 286 11.01 13.72 12.62
N MET A 287 10.47 14.52 11.70
CA MET A 287 9.03 14.64 11.47
C MET A 287 8.71 14.69 9.98
N TYR A 288 7.52 14.23 9.60
CA TYR A 288 6.98 14.44 8.26
C TYR A 288 6.35 15.82 8.10
N THR A 289 6.55 16.42 6.94
CA THR A 289 5.89 17.66 6.50
C THR A 289 5.11 17.37 5.21
N VAL A 290 3.84 17.80 5.16
CA VAL A 290 3.02 17.67 3.95
C VAL A 290 3.38 18.74 2.92
N LEU A 291 3.21 18.40 1.64
CA LEU A 291 3.49 19.26 0.49
C LEU A 291 2.17 19.67 -0.17
N PRO A 292 1.47 20.70 0.34
CA PRO A 292 0.12 21.08 -0.11
C PRO A 292 0.07 21.63 -1.54
N GLU A 293 1.22 21.96 -2.13
CA GLU A 293 1.38 22.31 -3.54
C GLU A 293 1.28 21.09 -4.48
N LYS A 294 1.39 19.86 -3.96
CA LYS A 294 1.14 18.65 -4.73
C LYS A 294 -0.36 18.39 -4.83
N ILE A 295 -0.92 18.81 -5.97
CA ILE A 295 -2.36 18.68 -6.24
C ILE A 295 -2.56 17.46 -7.14
N TYR A 296 -3.43 16.56 -6.71
CA TYR A 296 -3.80 15.39 -7.48
C TYR A 296 -5.14 15.62 -8.14
N ILE A 297 -5.20 15.48 -9.46
CA ILE A 297 -6.45 15.42 -10.20
C ILE A 297 -6.76 13.94 -10.40
N LEU A 298 -7.95 13.51 -9.98
CA LEU A 298 -8.39 12.12 -10.07
C LEU A 298 -9.61 12.00 -10.97
N LYS A 299 -9.67 10.89 -11.70
CA LYS A 299 -10.91 10.39 -12.30
C LYS A 299 -11.28 9.08 -11.61
N ASN A 300 -12.41 9.08 -10.93
CA ASN A 300 -12.83 7.97 -10.08
C ASN A 300 -13.49 6.83 -10.88
N ARG A 301 -13.75 5.69 -10.24
CA ARG A 301 -14.35 4.49 -10.88
C ARG A 301 -15.71 4.71 -11.58
N VAL A 302 -16.45 5.76 -11.20
CA VAL A 302 -17.76 6.14 -11.79
C VAL A 302 -17.60 7.20 -12.90
N GLY A 303 -16.43 7.83 -13.01
CA GLY A 303 -16.09 8.80 -14.05
C GLY A 303 -16.15 10.26 -13.60
N TYR A 304 -16.37 10.54 -12.30
CA TYR A 304 -16.29 11.88 -11.74
C TYR A 304 -14.84 12.33 -11.60
N TYR A 305 -14.62 13.63 -11.77
CA TYR A 305 -13.33 14.28 -11.59
C TYR A 305 -13.26 14.89 -10.19
N TYR A 306 -12.08 14.80 -9.57
CA TYR A 306 -11.80 15.40 -8.27
C TYR A 306 -10.46 16.12 -8.34
N LYS A 307 -10.33 17.21 -7.58
CA LYS A 307 -9.02 17.72 -7.14
C LYS A 307 -8.83 17.36 -5.67
N LEU A 308 -7.61 17.02 -5.29
CA LEU A 308 -7.24 16.60 -3.94
C LEU A 308 -5.85 17.13 -3.59
N ARG A 309 -5.66 17.58 -2.35
CA ARG A 309 -4.33 17.84 -1.78
C ARG A 309 -4.29 17.40 -0.32
N PHE A 310 -3.11 17.06 0.17
CA PHE A 310 -2.91 16.72 1.58
C PHE A 310 -2.62 17.98 2.39
N ILE A 311 -3.15 18.03 3.61
CA ILE A 311 -3.03 19.18 4.51
C ILE A 311 -2.49 18.80 5.89
N ASP A 312 -2.49 17.52 6.25
CA ASP A 312 -1.89 17.04 7.49
C ASP A 312 -1.51 15.56 7.40
N TYR A 313 -0.68 15.12 8.34
CA TYR A 313 -0.33 13.72 8.58
C TYR A 313 -0.47 13.30 10.06
N TYR A 314 -0.74 14.26 10.94
CA TYR A 314 -0.88 14.03 12.37
C TYR A 314 -2.32 14.19 12.84
N ASN A 315 -2.68 13.53 13.93
CA ASN A 315 -3.95 13.77 14.59
C ASN A 315 -3.87 14.99 15.53
N SER A 316 -4.98 15.31 16.19
CA SER A 316 -5.08 16.43 17.14
C SER A 316 -4.15 16.33 18.36
N THR A 317 -3.53 15.19 18.60
CA THR A 317 -2.56 14.97 19.68
C THR A 317 -1.11 14.91 19.18
N GLY A 318 -0.86 15.14 17.89
CA GLY A 318 0.47 15.12 17.29
C GLY A 318 1.01 13.73 16.95
N GLU A 319 0.17 12.70 16.97
CA GLU A 319 0.55 11.33 16.57
C GLU A 319 0.53 11.22 15.05
N GLN A 320 1.57 10.62 14.45
CA GLN A 320 1.67 10.41 13.00
C GLN A 320 0.74 9.29 12.49
N GLY A 321 0.49 9.27 11.18
CA GLY A 321 -0.31 8.21 10.55
C GLY A 321 -1.78 8.55 10.40
N TYR A 322 -2.08 9.85 10.33
CA TYR A 322 -3.41 10.39 10.13
C TYR A 322 -3.42 11.33 8.93
N PRO A 323 -3.19 10.82 7.70
CA PRO A 323 -3.31 11.61 6.48
C PRO A 323 -4.65 12.33 6.44
N THR A 324 -4.60 13.66 6.44
CA THR A 324 -5.75 14.55 6.27
C THR A 324 -5.62 15.25 4.93
N PHE A 325 -6.72 15.31 4.18
CA PHE A 325 -6.73 15.85 2.83
C PHE A 325 -8.00 16.64 2.57
N GLU A 326 -7.86 17.64 1.70
CA GLU A 326 -8.97 18.41 1.15
C GLU A 326 -9.23 17.96 -0.26
N PHE A 327 -10.50 17.83 -0.62
CA PHE A 327 -10.89 17.49 -1.99
C PHE A 327 -12.22 18.11 -2.37
N LEU A 328 -12.42 18.20 -3.68
CA LEU A 328 -13.65 18.71 -4.28
C LEU A 328 -13.92 17.97 -5.59
N ARG A 329 -15.19 17.58 -5.80
CA ARG A 329 -15.66 17.08 -7.09
C ARG A 329 -15.79 18.26 -8.07
N LEU A 330 -15.19 18.12 -9.25
CA LEU A 330 -15.17 19.13 -10.31
C LEU A 330 -16.36 19.02 -11.26
#